data_AF-A0A8J3SH31-F1
#
_entry.id   AF-A0A8J3SH31-F1
#
_cell.length_a   1.000
_cell.length_b   1.000
_cell.length_c   1.000
_cell.angle_alpha   90.00
_cell.angle_beta   90.00
_cell.angle_gamma   90.00
#
_symmetry.space_group_name_H-M   'P 1'
#
loop_
_entity.id
_entity.type
_entity.pdbx_description
1 polymer ?
#
loop_
_entity_poly.entity_id
_entity_poly.type
_entity_poly.pdbx_seq_one_letter_code
_entity_poly.pdbx_strand_id
1 'polypeptide(L)'
;MALTAVNRQRVAAQWVRELPAGEQLGAVSKADILAAVVALDDWLDANVSTINAAIPQPARAQLTAAQKYALLGYILMRRSGKLWAEGD
;
A
#
# COMPACT_ATOMS: atom_id res chain seq x y z
N MET A 1 -3.93 1.78 -12.35
CA MET A 1 -5.32 1.32 -12.45
C MET A 1 -5.75 0.98 -11.05
N ALA A 2 -6.74 1.73 -10.55
CA ALA A 2 -7.33 1.51 -9.26
C ALA A 2 -7.80 0.06 -9.07
N LEU A 3 -7.75 -0.41 -7.83
CA LEU A 3 -8.25 -1.73 -7.45
C LEU A 3 -9.77 -1.79 -7.61
N THR A 4 -10.28 -2.98 -7.93
CA THR A 4 -11.73 -3.23 -7.90
C THR A 4 -12.26 -3.10 -6.47
N ALA A 5 -13.55 -2.82 -6.32
CA ALA A 5 -14.20 -2.74 -5.01
C ALA A 5 -13.96 -4.00 -4.15
N VAL A 6 -14.00 -5.18 -4.77
CA VAL A 6 -13.72 -6.46 -4.09
C VAL A 6 -12.27 -6.52 -3.60
N ASN A 7 -11.31 -6.06 -4.41
CA ASN A 7 -9.91 -6.05 -3.99
C ASN A 7 -9.64 -5.04 -2.88
N ARG A 8 -10.29 -3.87 -2.89
CA ARG A 8 -10.24 -2.89 -1.79
C ARG A 8 -10.76 -3.48 -0.48
N GLN A 9 -11.87 -4.22 -0.53
CA GLN A 9 -12.39 -4.93 0.65
C GLN A 9 -11.42 -6.00 1.16
N ARG A 10 -10.78 -6.74 0.26
CA ARG A 10 -9.76 -7.75 0.62
C ARG A 10 -8.56 -7.11 1.30
N VAL A 11 -8.08 -5.98 0.81
CA VAL A 11 -6.99 -5.20 1.43
C VAL A 11 -7.37 -4.77 2.84
N ALA A 12 -8.56 -4.15 3.03
CA ALA A 12 -9.05 -3.74 4.34
C ALA A 12 -9.14 -4.92 5.32
N ALA A 13 -9.70 -6.05 4.86
CA ALA A 13 -9.85 -7.25 5.68
C ALA A 13 -8.50 -7.91 6.03
N GLN A 14 -7.53 -7.87 5.13
CA GLN A 14 -6.19 -8.38 5.37
C GLN A 14 -5.46 -7.51 6.38
N TRP A 15 -5.50 -6.18 6.23
CA TRP A 15 -4.82 -5.27 7.13
C TRP A 15 -5.31 -5.42 8.57
N VAL A 16 -6.63 -5.49 8.79
CA VAL A 16 -7.22 -5.72 10.12
C VAL A 16 -6.81 -7.08 10.71
N ARG A 17 -6.69 -8.12 9.87
CA ARG A 17 -6.25 -9.46 10.32
C ARG A 17 -4.79 -9.50 10.76
N GLU A 18 -3.95 -8.64 10.19
CA GLU A 18 -2.52 -8.57 10.48
C GLU A 18 -2.16 -7.54 11.55
N LEU A 19 -3.14 -6.94 12.23
CA LEU A 19 -2.86 -6.07 13.37
C LEU A 19 -2.31 -6.91 14.53
N PRO A 20 -1.14 -6.56 15.10
CA PRO A 20 -0.62 -7.20 16.30
C PRO A 20 -1.68 -7.34 17.40
N ALA A 21 -1.60 -8.44 18.15
CA ALA A 21 -2.44 -8.64 19.32
C ALA A 21 -2.21 -7.48 20.31
N GLY A 22 -3.28 -6.74 20.62
CA GLY A 22 -3.24 -5.58 21.53
C GLY A 22 -3.17 -4.21 20.84
N GLU A 23 -3.00 -4.15 19.52
CA GLU A 23 -3.11 -2.89 18.78
C GLU A 23 -4.58 -2.46 18.67
N GLN A 24 -4.94 -1.40 19.37
CA GLN A 24 -6.29 -0.84 19.33
C GLN A 24 -6.38 0.24 18.26
N LEU A 25 -7.30 0.08 17.31
CA LEU A 25 -7.61 1.10 16.30
C LEU A 25 -8.42 2.29 16.86
N GLY A 26 -8.49 2.44 18.19
CA GLY A 26 -9.34 3.43 18.85
C GLY A 26 -10.80 3.29 18.43
N ALA A 27 -11.43 4.42 18.07
CA ALA A 27 -12.85 4.49 17.65
C ALA A 27 -13.08 4.20 16.15
N VAL A 28 -12.06 3.75 15.41
CA VAL A 28 -12.16 3.54 13.96
C VAL A 28 -13.03 2.31 13.66
N SER A 29 -14.09 2.52 12.88
CA SER A 29 -14.99 1.44 12.45
C SER A 29 -14.47 0.73 11.20
N LYS A 30 -15.04 -0.45 10.90
CA LYS A 30 -14.74 -1.16 9.65
C LYS A 30 -15.05 -0.33 8.39
N ALA A 31 -16.07 0.53 8.47
CA ALA A 31 -16.45 1.41 7.36
C ALA A 31 -15.40 2.50 7.12
N ASP A 32 -14.86 3.06 8.21
CA ASP A 32 -13.78 4.07 8.14
C ASP A 32 -12.51 3.49 7.51
N ILE A 33 -12.17 2.24 7.86
CA ILE A 33 -11.02 1.54 7.27
C ILE A 33 -11.22 1.34 5.77
N LEU A 34 -12.41 0.91 5.35
CA LEU A 34 -12.70 0.72 3.94
C LEU A 34 -12.66 2.06 3.18
N ALA A 35 -13.21 3.12 3.76
CA ALA A 35 -13.16 4.47 3.19
C ALA A 35 -11.70 4.96 3.06
N ALA A 36 -10.85 4.69 4.06
CA ALA A 36 -9.44 5.01 4.01
C ALA A 36 -8.70 4.23 2.90
N VAL A 37 -8.96 2.93 2.74
CA VAL A 37 -8.38 2.12 1.67
C VAL A 37 -8.81 2.63 0.29
N VAL A 38 -10.09 2.98 0.12
CA VAL A 38 -10.61 3.59 -1.12
C VAL A 38 -9.88 4.89 -1.43
N ALA A 39 -9.81 5.81 -0.46
CA ALA A 39 -9.19 7.12 -0.65
C ALA A 39 -7.69 7.02 -0.99
N LEU A 40 -6.96 6.12 -0.34
CA LEU A 40 -5.54 5.91 -0.61
C LEU A 40 -5.29 5.26 -1.97
N ASP A 41 -6.11 4.30 -2.37
CA ASP A 41 -6.00 3.67 -3.70
C ASP A 41 -6.35 4.65 -4.82
N ASP A 42 -7.40 5.46 -4.65
CA ASP A 42 -7.76 6.53 -5.58
C ASP A 42 -6.64 7.58 -5.69
N TRP A 43 -6.03 7.96 -4.57
CA TRP A 43 -4.89 8.88 -4.57
C TRP A 43 -3.67 8.29 -5.29
N LEU A 44 -3.36 7.00 -5.07
CA LEU A 44 -2.26 6.32 -5.76
C LEU A 44 -2.49 6.29 -7.28
N ASP A 45 -3.71 5.99 -7.72
CA ASP A 45 -4.06 5.96 -9.14
C ASP A 45 -3.98 7.37 -9.78
N ALA A 46 -4.39 8.41 -9.05
CA ALA A 46 -4.27 9.80 -9.49
C ALA A 46 -2.81 10.29 -9.58
N ASN A 47 -1.90 9.72 -8.78
CA ASN A 47 -0.50 10.16 -8.66
C ASN A 47 0.52 9.25 -9.36
N VAL A 48 0.07 8.36 -10.26
CA VAL A 48 0.95 7.42 -10.98
C VAL A 48 2.08 8.12 -11.73
N SER A 49 1.83 9.29 -12.33
CA SER A 49 2.86 10.07 -13.02
C SER A 49 3.96 10.54 -12.08
N THR A 50 3.59 11.07 -10.91
CA THR A 50 4.50 11.53 -9.85
C THR A 50 5.33 10.37 -9.29
N ILE A 51 4.72 9.21 -9.05
CA ILE A 51 5.41 8.01 -8.59
C ILE A 51 6.45 7.57 -9.63
N ASN A 52 6.07 7.51 -10.91
CA ASN A 52 7.00 7.19 -11.99
C ASN A 52 8.15 8.21 -12.05
N ALA A 53 7.86 9.50 -11.90
CA ALA A 53 8.84 10.58 -11.92
C ALA A 53 9.79 10.58 -10.71
N ALA A 54 9.42 9.95 -9.60
CA ALA A 54 10.28 9.81 -8.43
C ALA A 54 11.36 8.72 -8.61
N ILE A 55 11.13 7.71 -9.47
CA ILE A 55 12.07 6.61 -9.70
C ILE A 55 13.17 7.09 -10.66
N PRO A 56 14.47 7.07 -10.33
CA PRO A 56 15.52 7.48 -11.26
C PRO A 56 15.67 6.55 -12.48
N GLN A 57 16.32 7.03 -13.54
CA GLN A 57 16.79 6.16 -14.63
C GLN A 57 18.04 5.37 -14.17
N PRO A 58 18.26 4.14 -14.68
CA PRO A 58 17.51 3.43 -15.72
C PRO A 58 16.27 2.67 -15.21
N ALA A 59 16.09 2.57 -13.89
CA ALA A 59 15.05 1.75 -13.28
C ALA A 59 13.64 2.15 -13.73
N ARG A 60 13.37 3.46 -13.89
CA ARG A 60 12.08 3.95 -14.40
C ARG A 60 11.70 3.37 -15.75
N ALA A 61 12.66 3.24 -16.67
CA ALA A 61 12.41 2.75 -18.02
C ALA A 61 12.33 1.22 -18.08
N GLN A 62 13.11 0.51 -17.26
CA GLN A 62 13.21 -0.95 -17.32
C GLN A 62 12.13 -1.66 -16.50
N LEU A 63 11.62 -1.04 -15.43
CA LEU A 63 10.62 -1.67 -14.57
C LEU A 63 9.21 -1.54 -15.15
N THR A 64 8.47 -2.64 -15.09
CA THR A 64 7.02 -2.67 -15.33
C THR A 64 6.27 -1.88 -14.25
N ALA A 65 5.03 -1.48 -14.54
CA ALA A 65 4.19 -0.80 -13.56
C ALA A 65 4.01 -1.63 -12.27
N ALA A 66 3.78 -2.94 -12.39
CA ALA A 66 3.64 -3.84 -11.25
C ALA A 66 4.90 -3.88 -10.37
N GLN A 67 6.09 -3.94 -10.98
CA GLN A 67 7.36 -3.93 -10.24
C GLN A 67 7.60 -2.60 -9.50
N LYS A 68 7.17 -1.47 -10.09
CA LYS A 68 7.25 -0.15 -9.44
C LYS A 68 6.34 -0.06 -8.22
N TYR A 69 5.11 -0.58 -8.32
CA TYR A 69 4.20 -0.65 -7.17
C TYR A 69 4.73 -1.60 -6.10
N ALA A 70 5.31 -2.75 -6.48
CA ALA A 70 5.94 -3.65 -5.53
C ALA A 70 7.09 -2.97 -4.78
N LEU A 71 7.98 -2.25 -5.50
CA LEU A 71 9.08 -1.50 -4.90
C LEU A 71 8.58 -0.46 -3.88
N LEU A 72 7.55 0.31 -4.23
CA LEU A 72 6.91 1.25 -3.30
C LEU A 72 6.33 0.52 -2.09
N GLY A 73 5.66 -0.62 -2.31
CA GLY A 73 5.12 -1.48 -1.26
C GLY A 73 6.19 -1.95 -0.28
N TYR A 74 7.35 -2.41 -0.76
CA TYR A 74 8.48 -2.81 0.11
C TYR A 74 8.99 -1.66 0.99
N ILE A 75 9.08 -0.44 0.43
CA ILE A 75 9.46 0.75 1.20
C ILE A 75 8.42 1.05 2.29
N LEU A 76 7.13 1.00 1.97
CA LEU A 76 6.05 1.24 2.93
C LEU A 76 6.01 0.16 4.01
N MET A 77 6.23 -1.11 3.66
CA MET A 77 6.32 -2.22 4.62
C MET A 77 7.52 -2.08 5.56
N ARG A 78 8.67 -1.62 5.08
CA ARG A 78 9.82 -1.32 5.95
C ARG A 78 9.52 -0.16 6.89
N ARG A 79 8.85 0.88 6.41
CA ARG A 79 8.45 2.03 7.22
C ARG A 79 7.40 1.68 8.29
N SER A 80 6.52 0.73 8.00
CA SER A 80 5.54 0.23 8.98
C SER A 80 6.11 -0.82 9.93
N GLY A 81 7.40 -1.20 9.80
CA GLY A 81 8.03 -2.24 10.61
C GLY A 81 7.60 -3.66 10.26
N LYS A 82 6.80 -3.86 9.19
CA LYS A 82 6.36 -5.20 8.74
C LYS A 82 7.39 -5.94 7.91
N LEU A 83 8.37 -5.25 7.33
CA LEU A 83 9.49 -5.90 6.64
C LEU A 83 10.57 -6.25 7.66
N TRP A 84 10.78 -7.55 7.87
CA TRP A 84 11.74 -8.09 8.84
C TRP A 84 13.15 -7.54 8.58
N ALA A 85 13.85 -7.15 9.65
CA ALA A 85 15.16 -6.50 9.57
C ALA A 85 16.35 -7.48 9.57
N GLU A 86 16.13 -8.75 9.92
CA GLU A 86 17.19 -9.73 10.22
C GLU A 86 17.67 -10.55 9.00
N GLY A 87 17.27 -10.15 7.79
CA GLY A 87 17.60 -10.85 6.54
C GLY A 87 18.58 -10.11 5.62
N ASP A 88 19.31 -9.12 6.14
CA ASP A 88 20.46 -8.48 5.47
C ASP A 88 21.78 -8.97 6.10
#